data_AF-A0A929C4Q2-F1
#
_entry.id   AF-A0A929C4Q2-F1
#
_cell.length_a   1.000
_cell.length_b   1.000
_cell.length_c   1.000
_cell.angle_alpha   90.00
_cell.angle_beta   90.00
_cell.angle_gamma   90.00
#
_symmetry.space_group_name_H-M   'P 1'
#
loop_
_entity.id
_entity.type
_entity.pdbx_description
1 polymer ?
#
loop_
_entity_poly.entity_id
_entity_poly.type
_entity_poly.pdbx_seq_one_letter_code
_entity_poly.pdbx_strand_id
1 'polypeptide(L)'
;MFGLYQSAFGVLTWGNILMLLIGGALIYLGIAKKMEPVLLVPIGFGVFMVNLPLGGLMIYTPQGIPAAMPTLESLIKAIGDGQIGLLNVLYTYGLESEVIPLLIFLGVGAMTDFTPTIARPISFLFGAIAQLGVFVVFLIAYLSGIFTVNEAACVGIIGGSDGPPTVYLTAALASHLLGPITLVAYS
;
A
#
# COMPACT_ATOMS: atom_id res chain seq x y z
N MET A 1 -25.61 28.37 -17.08
CA MET A 1 -24.14 28.17 -17.10
C MET A 1 -23.58 28.02 -15.68
N PHE A 2 -24.21 27.23 -14.79
CA PHE A 2 -23.81 27.12 -13.36
C PHE A 2 -24.15 25.76 -12.70
N GLY A 3 -24.36 24.69 -13.48
CA GLY A 3 -24.58 23.33 -12.93
C GLY A 3 -23.29 22.57 -12.57
N LEU A 4 -22.14 22.98 -13.13
CA LEU A 4 -20.84 22.32 -12.93
C LEU A 4 -20.18 22.64 -11.57
N TYR A 5 -20.44 23.83 -11.01
CA TYR A 5 -19.92 24.19 -9.68
C TYR A 5 -20.72 23.57 -8.52
N GLN A 6 -21.96 23.15 -8.77
CA GLN A 6 -22.78 22.40 -7.81
C GLN A 6 -22.61 20.87 -7.96
N SER A 7 -21.99 20.39 -9.04
CA SER A 7 -21.65 18.98 -9.21
C SER A 7 -20.29 18.67 -8.58
N ALA A 8 -19.87 17.40 -8.62
CA ALA A 8 -18.70 16.85 -7.93
C ALA A 8 -17.39 17.68 -8.04
N PHE A 9 -17.27 18.57 -9.03
CA PHE A 9 -16.16 19.52 -9.18
C PHE A 9 -16.12 20.63 -8.11
N GLY A 10 -17.24 20.94 -7.43
CA GLY A 10 -17.29 21.93 -6.35
C GLY A 10 -16.65 21.47 -5.03
N VAL A 11 -16.46 20.15 -4.85
CA VAL A 11 -15.84 19.52 -3.68
C VAL A 11 -14.42 19.02 -3.99
N LEU A 12 -13.98 19.17 -5.25
CA LEU A 12 -12.68 18.70 -5.70
C LEU A 12 -11.56 19.55 -5.06
N THR A 13 -10.77 18.92 -4.20
CA THR A 13 -9.59 19.59 -3.63
C THR A 13 -8.39 19.50 -4.58
N TRP A 14 -7.45 20.43 -4.46
CA TRP A 14 -6.18 20.36 -5.19
C TRP A 14 -5.42 19.05 -4.91
N GLY A 15 -5.51 18.54 -3.68
CA GLY A 15 -4.93 17.24 -3.31
C GLY A 15 -5.50 16.08 -4.10
N ASN A 16 -6.82 16.07 -4.37
CA ASN A 16 -7.43 15.03 -5.21
C ASN A 16 -6.88 15.05 -6.64
N ILE A 17 -6.70 16.24 -7.23
CA ILE A 17 -6.13 16.38 -8.57
C ILE A 17 -4.71 15.78 -8.61
N LEU A 18 -3.87 16.12 -7.62
CA LEU A 18 -2.52 15.61 -7.52
C LEU A 18 -2.50 14.08 -7.40
N MET A 19 -3.36 13.51 -6.55
CA MET A 19 -3.45 12.06 -6.39
C MET A 19 -3.98 11.34 -7.64
N LEU A 20 -4.92 11.95 -8.38
CA LEU A 20 -5.38 11.41 -9.67
C LEU A 20 -4.25 11.38 -10.70
N LEU A 21 -3.40 12.42 -10.74
CA LEU A 21 -2.21 12.43 -11.60
C LEU A 21 -1.20 11.36 -11.18
N ILE A 22 -0.97 11.18 -9.88
CA ILE A 22 -0.12 10.09 -9.37
C ILE A 22 -0.69 8.73 -9.74
N GLY A 23 -1.99 8.49 -9.53
CA GLY A 23 -2.66 7.24 -9.90
C GLY A 23 -2.53 6.95 -11.40
N GLY A 24 -2.74 7.96 -12.24
CA GLY A 24 -2.52 7.86 -13.69
C GLY A 24 -1.06 7.57 -14.05
N ALA A 25 -0.09 8.20 -13.38
CA ALA A 25 1.32 7.94 -13.58
C ALA A 25 1.71 6.51 -13.20
N LEU A 26 1.15 5.96 -12.11
CA LEU A 26 1.38 4.57 -11.70
C LEU A 26 0.81 3.57 -12.71
N ILE A 27 -0.42 3.80 -13.19
CA ILE A 27 -1.00 2.99 -14.27
C ILE A 27 -0.12 3.06 -15.52
N TYR A 28 0.38 4.24 -15.87
CA TYR A 28 1.30 4.41 -16.99
C TYR A 28 2.61 3.64 -16.80
N LEU A 29 3.25 3.71 -15.62
CA LEU A 29 4.46 2.95 -15.32
C LEU A 29 4.20 1.43 -15.40
N GLY A 30 3.06 0.96 -14.90
CA GLY A 30 2.67 -0.44 -14.96
C GLY A 30 2.47 -0.94 -16.39
N ILE A 31 1.80 -0.17 -17.25
CA ILE A 31 1.46 -0.59 -18.62
C ILE A 31 2.61 -0.31 -19.60
N ALA A 32 3.08 0.93 -19.66
CA ALA A 32 4.03 1.38 -20.69
C ALA A 32 5.46 0.93 -20.36
N LYS A 33 5.87 1.00 -19.09
CA LYS A 33 7.20 0.57 -18.64
C LYS A 33 7.25 -0.86 -18.12
N LYS A 34 6.11 -1.55 -18.01
CA LYS A 34 6.00 -2.94 -17.51
C LYS A 34 6.62 -3.11 -16.11
N MET A 35 6.57 -2.06 -15.29
CA MET A 35 7.02 -2.10 -13.91
C MET A 35 5.92 -2.77 -13.09
N GLU A 36 6.19 -4.00 -12.66
CA GLU A 36 5.29 -4.84 -11.85
C GLU A 36 3.78 -4.66 -12.14
N PRO A 37 3.36 -4.93 -13.40
CA PRO A 37 2.03 -4.58 -13.89
C PRO A 37 0.90 -5.22 -13.07
N VAL A 38 1.16 -6.38 -12.47
CA VAL A 38 0.19 -7.15 -11.67
C VAL A 38 -0.21 -6.40 -10.40
N LEU A 39 0.68 -5.59 -9.83
CA LEU A 39 0.45 -4.86 -8.57
C LEU A 39 0.28 -3.36 -8.80
N LEU A 40 1.12 -2.75 -9.65
CA LEU A 40 1.14 -1.30 -9.84
C LEU A 40 -0.13 -0.78 -10.53
N VAL A 41 -0.72 -1.56 -11.44
CA VAL A 41 -1.97 -1.19 -12.14
C VAL A 41 -3.17 -1.21 -11.19
N PRO A 42 -3.43 -2.28 -10.40
CA PRO A 42 -4.46 -2.24 -9.37
C PRO A 42 -4.26 -1.15 -8.32
N ILE A 43 -3.02 -0.90 -7.88
CA ILE A 43 -2.70 0.17 -6.92
C ILE A 43 -3.04 1.54 -7.51
N GLY A 44 -2.57 1.84 -8.73
CA GLY A 44 -2.87 3.10 -9.41
C GLY A 44 -4.37 3.30 -9.67
N PHE A 45 -5.10 2.23 -9.99
CA PHE A 45 -6.55 2.25 -10.11
C PHE A 45 -7.25 2.52 -8.77
N GLY A 46 -6.79 1.90 -7.68
CA GLY A 46 -7.29 2.17 -6.32
C GLY A 46 -7.09 3.62 -5.91
N VAL A 47 -5.90 4.19 -6.17
CA VAL A 47 -5.62 5.62 -5.96
C VAL A 47 -6.61 6.50 -6.74
N PHE A 48 -6.90 6.13 -8.00
CA PHE A 48 -7.85 6.84 -8.82
C PHE A 48 -9.27 6.80 -8.22
N MET A 49 -9.74 5.61 -7.83
CA MET A 49 -11.08 5.40 -7.26
C MET A 49 -11.30 6.13 -5.94
N VAL A 50 -10.32 6.11 -5.03
CA VAL A 50 -10.41 6.76 -3.72
C VAL A 50 -10.45 8.29 -3.81
N ASN A 51 -9.80 8.86 -4.83
CA ASN A 51 -9.68 10.31 -4.99
C ASN A 51 -10.79 10.93 -5.87
N LEU A 52 -11.79 10.15 -6.28
CA LEU A 52 -12.96 10.69 -6.97
C LEU A 52 -13.85 11.47 -5.99
N PRO A 53 -14.18 12.74 -6.29
CA PRO A 53 -15.03 13.54 -5.42
C PRO A 53 -16.41 12.89 -5.30
N LEU A 54 -16.95 12.83 -4.08
CA LEU A 54 -18.22 12.17 -3.74
C LEU A 54 -18.23 10.65 -4.00
N GLY A 55 -17.06 10.01 -4.20
CA GLY A 55 -16.98 8.57 -4.43
C GLY A 55 -17.37 7.74 -3.20
N GLY A 56 -17.08 8.21 -1.99
CA GLY A 56 -17.43 7.52 -0.73
C GLY A 56 -16.85 6.10 -0.61
N LEU A 57 -15.89 5.72 -1.48
CA LEU A 57 -15.37 4.37 -1.58
C LEU A 57 -14.39 4.02 -0.46
N MET A 58 -13.70 5.02 0.09
CA MET A 58 -12.83 4.90 1.25
C MET A 58 -13.03 6.14 2.12
N ILE A 59 -13.42 5.93 3.37
CA ILE A 59 -13.74 7.00 4.33
C ILE A 59 -12.66 7.00 5.39
N TYR A 60 -12.01 8.15 5.53
CA TYR A 60 -10.93 8.37 6.47
C TYR A 60 -11.45 9.10 7.71
N THR A 61 -10.94 8.70 8.86
CA THR A 61 -11.07 9.46 10.11
C THR A 61 -10.30 10.79 10.01
N PRO A 62 -10.56 11.79 10.86
CA PRO A 62 -9.83 13.07 10.88
C PRO A 62 -8.30 12.94 11.02
N GLN A 63 -7.80 11.77 11.42
CA GLN A 63 -6.39 11.42 11.57
C GLN A 63 -5.78 10.77 10.32
N GLY A 64 -6.52 10.66 9.21
CA GLY A 64 -6.03 10.08 7.95
C GLY A 64 -5.98 8.55 7.93
N ILE A 65 -6.49 7.90 8.97
CA ILE A 65 -6.58 6.44 9.08
C ILE A 65 -7.94 6.00 8.52
N PRO A 66 -8.03 4.90 7.74
CA PRO A 66 -9.31 4.34 7.30
C PRO A 66 -10.23 4.09 8.50
N ALA A 67 -11.53 4.40 8.36
CA ALA A 67 -12.49 4.27 9.46
C ALA A 67 -12.55 2.81 9.97
N ALA A 68 -12.15 2.61 11.23
CA ALA A 68 -12.17 1.30 11.88
C ALA A 68 -13.61 0.79 11.98
N MET A 69 -13.78 -0.50 11.64
CA MET A 69 -15.09 -1.12 11.53
C MET A 69 -15.70 -1.43 12.90
N PRO A 70 -16.98 -1.14 13.15
CA PRO A 70 -17.74 -1.80 14.20
C PRO A 70 -18.15 -3.23 13.78
N THR A 71 -18.60 -4.06 14.72
CA THR A 71 -18.89 -5.51 14.57
C THR A 71 -19.71 -5.89 13.31
N LEU A 72 -19.61 -7.16 12.87
CA LEU A 72 -20.22 -7.70 11.63
C LEU A 72 -21.72 -7.38 11.45
N GLU A 73 -22.47 -7.19 12.54
CA GLU A 73 -23.89 -6.81 12.53
C GLU A 73 -24.12 -5.34 12.11
N SER A 74 -23.15 -4.47 12.36
CA SER A 74 -23.20 -3.04 12.03
C SER A 74 -22.67 -2.72 10.63
N LEU A 75 -21.99 -3.66 9.98
CA LEU A 75 -21.47 -3.54 8.61
C LEU A 75 -22.56 -3.20 7.60
N ILE A 76 -23.67 -3.94 7.63
CA ILE A 76 -24.77 -3.78 6.67
C ILE A 76 -25.47 -2.43 6.89
N LYS A 77 -25.56 -1.98 8.15
CA LYS A 77 -26.18 -0.70 8.51
C LYS A 77 -25.28 0.50 8.19
N ALA A 78 -23.99 0.38 8.46
CA ALA A 78 -22.99 1.43 8.20
C ALA A 78 -22.65 1.60 6.71
N ILE A 79 -22.76 0.52 5.91
CA ILE A 79 -22.72 0.59 4.44
C ILE A 79 -23.99 1.26 3.90
N GLY A 80 -25.16 0.93 4.46
CA GLY A 80 -26.44 1.55 4.08
C GLY A 80 -26.53 3.04 4.42
N ASP A 81 -25.91 3.47 5.52
CA ASP A 81 -25.87 4.86 5.97
C ASP A 81 -24.72 5.69 5.33
N GLY A 82 -23.92 5.09 4.42
CA GLY A 82 -22.82 5.77 3.73
C GLY A 82 -21.63 6.15 4.62
N GLN A 83 -21.50 5.52 5.80
CA GLN A 83 -20.44 5.77 6.78
C GLN A 83 -19.20 4.90 6.53
N ILE A 84 -19.32 3.82 5.76
CA ILE A 84 -18.22 2.91 5.39
C ILE A 84 -18.25 2.66 3.88
N GLY A 85 -17.13 2.94 3.21
CA GLY A 85 -16.95 2.65 1.80
C GLY A 85 -16.51 1.20 1.54
N LEU A 86 -16.78 0.69 0.33
CA LEU A 86 -16.41 -0.68 -0.06
C LEU A 86 -14.91 -1.00 0.14
N LEU A 87 -14.04 -0.02 -0.13
CA LEU A 87 -12.59 -0.21 0.01
C LEU A 87 -12.15 -0.24 1.48
N ASN A 88 -12.90 0.36 2.42
CA ASN A 88 -12.63 0.19 3.84
C ASN A 88 -12.80 -1.28 4.27
N VAL A 89 -13.79 -1.98 3.72
CA VAL A 89 -14.02 -3.41 4.02
C VAL A 89 -12.86 -4.26 3.53
N LEU A 90 -12.40 -4.02 2.29
CA LEU A 90 -11.24 -4.72 1.72
C LEU A 90 -9.95 -4.41 2.48
N TYR A 91 -9.77 -3.15 2.91
CA TYR A 91 -8.63 -2.74 3.71
C TYR A 91 -8.61 -3.44 5.08
N THR A 92 -9.69 -3.35 5.85
CA THR A 92 -9.75 -3.90 7.21
C THR A 92 -9.69 -5.43 7.24
N TYR A 93 -10.48 -6.11 6.40
CA TYR A 93 -10.47 -7.59 6.39
C TYR A 93 -9.36 -8.20 5.56
N GLY A 94 -8.70 -7.43 4.71
CA GLY A 94 -7.67 -7.94 3.81
C GLY A 94 -6.25 -7.53 4.21
N LEU A 95 -6.01 -6.23 4.36
CA LEU A 95 -4.67 -5.67 4.62
C LEU A 95 -4.38 -5.54 6.12
N GLU A 96 -5.31 -4.97 6.89
CA GLU A 96 -5.16 -4.78 8.35
C GLU A 96 -5.19 -6.12 9.09
N SER A 97 -5.98 -7.08 8.62
CA SER A 97 -5.99 -8.45 9.13
C SER A 97 -4.76 -9.27 8.70
N GLU A 98 -3.87 -8.69 7.88
CA GLU A 98 -2.66 -9.31 7.33
C GLU A 98 -2.91 -10.54 6.42
N VAL A 99 -4.17 -10.90 6.15
CA VAL A 99 -4.53 -12.10 5.37
C VAL A 99 -4.04 -11.99 3.92
N ILE A 100 -4.23 -10.85 3.25
CA ILE A 100 -3.82 -10.67 1.85
C ILE A 100 -2.28 -10.75 1.70
N PRO A 101 -1.47 -9.99 2.47
CA PRO A 101 -0.01 -10.10 2.40
C PRO A 101 0.51 -11.52 2.64
N LEU A 102 -0.05 -12.23 3.62
CA LEU A 102 0.35 -13.61 3.94
C LEU A 102 0.00 -14.60 2.81
N LEU A 103 -1.18 -14.47 2.20
CA LEU A 103 -1.58 -15.31 1.06
C LEU A 103 -0.72 -15.04 -0.18
N ILE A 104 -0.38 -13.77 -0.44
CA ILE A 104 0.56 -13.43 -1.52
C ILE A 104 1.93 -14.04 -1.23
N PHE A 105 2.43 -13.92 -0.01
CA PHE A 105 3.73 -14.48 0.38
C PHE A 105 3.75 -16.02 0.29
N LEU A 106 2.65 -16.68 0.69
CA LEU A 106 2.47 -18.12 0.48
C LEU A 106 2.51 -18.48 -1.01
N GLY A 107 1.86 -17.70 -1.87
CA GLY A 107 1.88 -17.88 -3.32
C GLY A 107 3.29 -17.71 -3.92
N VAL A 108 4.02 -16.68 -3.51
CA VAL A 108 5.43 -16.46 -3.92
C VAL A 108 6.29 -17.65 -3.49
N GLY A 109 6.13 -18.14 -2.26
CA GLY A 109 6.83 -19.33 -1.76
C GLY A 109 6.51 -20.58 -2.58
N ALA A 110 5.25 -20.77 -2.98
CA ALA A 110 4.83 -21.90 -3.81
C ALA A 110 5.38 -21.84 -5.25
N MET A 111 5.66 -20.65 -5.78
CA MET A 111 6.25 -20.45 -7.11
C MET A 111 7.79 -20.44 -7.09
N THR A 112 8.41 -20.44 -5.91
CA THR A 112 9.87 -20.34 -5.79
C THR A 112 10.55 -21.68 -6.08
N ASP A 113 11.46 -21.70 -7.05
CA ASP A 113 12.31 -22.84 -7.34
C ASP A 113 13.58 -22.81 -6.48
N PHE A 114 13.74 -23.81 -5.60
CA PHE A 114 14.91 -23.96 -4.73
C PHE A 114 16.08 -24.70 -5.39
N THR A 115 15.90 -25.27 -6.59
CA THR A 115 16.92 -26.05 -7.30
C THR A 115 18.24 -25.27 -7.47
N PRO A 116 18.23 -23.99 -7.91
CA PRO A 116 19.46 -23.20 -8.05
C PRO A 116 20.15 -22.92 -6.70
N THR A 117 19.37 -22.72 -5.65
CA THR A 117 19.87 -22.42 -4.30
C THR A 117 20.53 -23.65 -3.67
N ILE A 118 19.94 -24.83 -3.84
CA ILE A 118 20.49 -26.09 -3.34
C ILE A 118 21.72 -26.51 -4.15
N ALA A 119 21.71 -26.29 -5.48
CA ALA A 119 22.83 -26.65 -6.35
C ALA A 119 24.11 -25.84 -6.07
N ARG A 120 23.98 -24.60 -5.57
CA ARG A 120 25.12 -23.74 -5.20
C ARG A 120 24.86 -23.03 -3.87
N PRO A 121 25.12 -23.68 -2.72
CA PRO A 121 24.80 -23.13 -1.40
C PRO A 121 25.44 -21.77 -1.08
N ILE A 122 26.55 -21.44 -1.75
CA ILE A 122 27.19 -20.13 -1.60
C ILE A 122 26.31 -18.96 -2.08
N SER A 123 25.28 -19.23 -2.90
CA SER A 123 24.28 -18.22 -3.27
C SER A 123 23.50 -17.68 -2.07
N PHE A 124 23.35 -18.48 -1.02
CA PHE A 124 22.72 -18.06 0.24
C PHE A 124 23.45 -16.87 0.87
N LEU A 125 24.78 -16.81 0.73
CA LEU A 125 25.58 -15.71 1.27
C LEU A 125 25.29 -14.38 0.56
N PHE A 126 25.00 -14.41 -0.75
CA PHE A 126 24.57 -13.20 -1.47
C PHE A 126 23.19 -12.72 -1.01
N GLY A 127 22.28 -13.64 -0.66
CA GLY A 127 21.01 -13.29 -0.01
C GLY A 127 21.20 -12.66 1.37
N ALA A 128 22.15 -13.15 2.17
CA ALA A 128 22.49 -12.55 3.46
C ALA A 128 23.06 -11.12 3.31
N ILE A 129 23.84 -10.87 2.26
CA ILE A 129 24.35 -9.53 1.94
C ILE A 129 23.20 -8.60 1.50
N ALA A 130 22.20 -9.10 0.79
CA ALA A 130 21.02 -8.29 0.42
C ALA A 130 20.30 -7.74 1.67
N GLN A 131 20.27 -8.49 2.77
CA GLN A 131 19.68 -8.05 4.03
C GLN A 131 20.47 -6.94 4.74
N LEU A 132 21.76 -6.72 4.41
CA LEU A 132 22.48 -5.53 4.88
C LEU A 132 21.86 -4.24 4.32
N GLY A 133 21.26 -4.29 3.13
CA GLY A 133 20.53 -3.16 2.54
C GLY A 133 19.43 -2.65 3.47
N VAL A 134 18.68 -3.56 4.11
CA VAL A 134 17.64 -3.22 5.10
C VAL A 134 18.23 -2.45 6.27
N PHE A 135 19.34 -2.92 6.83
CA PHE A 135 19.99 -2.26 7.97
C PHE A 135 20.57 -0.90 7.60
N VAL A 136 21.14 -0.74 6.41
CA VAL A 136 21.68 0.54 5.95
C VAL A 136 20.56 1.56 5.78
N VAL A 137 19.46 1.20 5.12
CA VAL A 137 18.31 2.10 4.94
C VAL A 137 17.67 2.43 6.28
N PHE A 138 17.51 1.45 7.18
CA PHE A 138 17.05 1.67 8.54
C PHE A 138 17.92 2.66 9.32
N LEU A 139 19.25 2.49 9.29
CA LEU A 139 20.18 3.37 9.99
C LEU A 139 20.11 4.79 9.44
N ILE A 140 20.03 4.97 8.12
CA ILE A 140 19.87 6.28 7.49
C ILE A 140 18.54 6.92 7.92
N ALA A 141 17.44 6.16 7.87
CA ALA A 141 16.12 6.65 8.27
C ALA A 141 16.08 7.05 9.76
N TYR A 142 16.67 6.23 10.64
CA TYR A 142 16.74 6.51 12.07
C TYR A 142 17.66 7.72 12.38
N LEU A 143 18.85 7.78 11.76
CA LEU A 143 19.80 8.88 11.96
C LEU A 143 19.31 10.21 11.38
N SER A 144 18.39 10.17 10.40
CA SER A 144 17.78 11.40 9.86
C SER A 144 16.94 12.16 10.91
N GLY A 145 16.50 11.49 11.98
CA GLY A 145 15.66 12.07 13.04
C GLY A 145 14.23 12.42 12.60
N ILE A 146 13.85 12.08 11.37
CA ILE A 146 12.53 12.35 10.80
C ILE A 146 11.51 11.28 11.21
N PHE A 147 11.97 10.03 11.36
CA PHE A 147 11.13 8.87 11.58
C PHE A 147 11.35 8.28 12.99
N THR A 148 10.27 7.81 13.60
CA THR A 148 10.33 6.98 14.80
C THR A 148 10.99 5.64 14.49
N VAL A 149 11.40 4.89 15.52
CA VAL A 149 12.02 3.56 15.33
C VAL A 149 11.12 2.63 14.50
N ASN A 150 9.81 2.66 14.74
CA ASN A 150 8.85 1.82 14.03
C ASN A 150 8.72 2.23 12.55
N GLU A 151 8.65 3.53 12.26
CA GLU A 151 8.56 4.04 10.88
C GLU A 151 9.88 3.83 10.13
N ALA A 152 11.02 4.04 10.80
CA ALA A 152 12.34 3.76 10.25
C ALA A 152 12.51 2.28 9.91
N ALA A 153 11.93 1.36 10.71
CA ALA A 153 11.90 -0.07 10.40
C ALA A 153 11.09 -0.36 9.13
N CYS A 154 9.91 0.25 8.96
CA CYS A 154 9.11 0.12 7.75
C CYS A 154 9.84 0.65 6.50
N VAL A 155 10.50 1.80 6.61
CA VAL A 155 11.33 2.37 5.53
C VAL A 155 12.55 1.49 5.25
N GLY A 156 13.16 0.94 6.31
CA GLY A 156 14.29 0.03 6.22
C GLY A 156 14.01 -1.21 5.38
N ILE A 157 12.84 -1.84 5.55
CA ILE A 157 12.48 -3.07 4.82
C ILE A 157 12.45 -2.87 3.30
N ILE A 158 12.21 -1.66 2.79
CA ILE A 158 12.32 -1.34 1.36
C ILE A 158 13.70 -1.76 0.80
N GLY A 159 14.76 -1.61 1.60
CA GLY A 159 16.12 -2.01 1.23
C GLY A 159 16.30 -3.52 1.01
N GLY A 160 15.35 -4.35 1.44
CA GLY A 160 15.31 -5.79 1.20
C GLY A 160 14.70 -6.17 -0.15
N SER A 161 14.12 -5.20 -0.88
CA SER A 161 13.49 -5.39 -2.19
C SER A 161 12.41 -6.47 -2.21
N ASP A 162 11.75 -6.72 -1.08
CA ASP A 162 10.67 -7.70 -0.95
C ASP A 162 9.34 -7.00 -0.62
N GLY A 163 8.41 -7.06 -1.55
CA GLY A 163 7.15 -6.33 -1.49
C GLY A 163 6.20 -6.81 -0.39
N PRO A 164 5.79 -8.10 -0.37
CA PRO A 164 4.83 -8.59 0.62
C PRO A 164 5.25 -8.38 2.08
N PRO A 165 6.50 -8.61 2.50
CA PRO A 165 6.96 -8.29 3.85
C PRO A 165 6.97 -6.78 4.14
N THR A 166 7.24 -5.94 3.13
CA THR A 166 7.16 -4.48 3.28
C THR A 166 5.73 -4.03 3.60
N VAL A 167 4.75 -4.55 2.85
CA VAL A 167 3.32 -4.26 3.09
C VAL A 167 2.89 -4.78 4.46
N TYR A 168 3.31 -6.01 4.80
CA TYR A 168 3.02 -6.64 6.09
C TYR A 168 3.53 -5.81 7.27
N LEU A 169 4.84 -5.50 7.31
CA LEU A 169 5.43 -4.76 8.42
C LEU A 169 4.83 -3.36 8.53
N THR A 170 4.60 -2.70 7.40
CA THR A 170 4.06 -1.35 7.40
C THR A 170 2.61 -1.32 7.88
N ALA A 171 1.80 -2.32 7.52
CA ALA A 171 0.44 -2.45 8.06
C ALA A 171 0.45 -2.65 9.58
N ALA A 172 1.37 -3.47 10.10
CA ALA A 172 1.48 -3.78 11.52
C ALA A 172 2.06 -2.63 12.38
N LEU A 173 3.07 -1.92 11.89
CA LEU A 173 3.83 -0.93 12.68
C LEU A 173 3.51 0.54 12.35
N ALA A 174 3.17 0.85 11.10
CA ALA A 174 2.99 2.23 10.62
C ALA A 174 1.96 2.32 9.48
N SER A 175 0.70 1.97 9.78
CA SER A 175 -0.38 1.89 8.77
C SER A 175 -0.60 3.18 7.98
N HIS A 176 -0.31 4.35 8.56
CA HIS A 176 -0.39 5.64 7.90
C HIS A 176 0.67 5.86 6.81
N LEU A 177 1.81 5.15 6.85
CA LEU A 177 2.86 5.17 5.81
C LEU A 177 2.70 4.06 4.77
N LEU A 178 1.66 3.23 4.89
CA LEU A 178 1.46 2.07 4.01
C LEU A 178 1.42 2.49 2.54
N GLY A 179 0.68 3.54 2.21
CA GLY A 179 0.59 4.04 0.84
C GLY A 179 1.97 4.41 0.26
N PRO A 180 2.66 5.42 0.82
CA PRO A 180 3.98 5.84 0.33
C PRO A 180 5.02 4.72 0.28
N ILE A 181 5.12 3.88 1.33
CA ILE A 181 6.12 2.83 1.40
C ILE A 181 5.85 1.72 0.37
N THR A 182 4.57 1.33 0.21
CA THR A 182 4.17 0.32 -0.79
C THR A 182 4.45 0.80 -2.20
N LEU A 183 4.24 2.08 -2.50
CA LEU A 183 4.56 2.65 -3.81
C LEU A 183 6.05 2.53 -4.12
N VAL A 184 6.91 2.91 -3.17
CA VAL A 184 8.37 2.84 -3.35
C VAL A 184 8.86 1.40 -3.47
N ALA A 185 8.22 0.45 -2.78
CA ALA A 185 8.62 -0.96 -2.83
C ALA A 185 8.36 -1.62 -4.20
N TYR A 186 7.33 -1.16 -4.94
CA TYR A 186 6.87 -1.77 -6.19
C TYR A 186 7.12 -0.89 -7.43
N SER A 187 7.79 0.26 -7.28
CA SER A 187 8.19 1.18 -8.37
C SER A 187 9.69 1.16 -8.58
#